data_AF-A0A914QYH9-F1
#
_entry.id   AF-A0A914QYH9-F1
#
_cell.length_a   1.000
_cell.length_b   1.000
_cell.length_c   1.000
_cell.angle_alpha   90.00
_cell.angle_beta   90.00
_cell.angle_gamma   90.00
#
_symmetry.space_group_name_H-M   'P 1'
#
loop_
_entity.id
_entity.type
_entity.pdbx_description
1 polymer ?
#
loop_
_entity_poly.entity_id
_entity_poly.type
_entity_poly.pdbx_seq_one_letter_code
_entity_poly.pdbx_strand_id
1 'polypeptide(L)'
;MYFVPLLKKKCFDHIEAQCYSFDGIFKWCEYGIIYENECPDLLELCFKKLSETAWGSQLLYCEEKLISAEMVERIAKDCPRGGYLTEDTLFVKIFEWGKEQCKQQKVPHDSNGIKHVISPILKHIKLKNISIHSWINIIQPNELAPQEECYKVTADYAKIYPDMIMQLTPKMTKDSNDMLGNAVRATMRNDMFGYRGGQRRR
;
A
#
# COMPACT_ATOMS: atom_id res chain seq x y z
N MET A 1 -41.77 -4.08 -19.31
CA MET A 1 -40.32 -4.41 -19.29
C MET A 1 -39.70 -4.16 -17.90
N TYR A 2 -40.30 -4.70 -16.81
CA TYR A 2 -39.90 -4.41 -15.42
C TYR A 2 -39.14 -5.57 -14.72
N PHE A 3 -38.97 -6.69 -15.41
CA PHE A 3 -38.48 -7.92 -14.80
C PHE A 3 -36.95 -7.92 -14.58
N VAL A 4 -36.20 -7.29 -15.51
CA VAL A 4 -34.73 -7.27 -15.47
C VAL A 4 -34.18 -6.42 -14.31
N PRO A 5 -34.69 -5.21 -14.01
CA PRO A 5 -34.19 -4.43 -12.87
C PRO A 5 -34.49 -5.08 -11.51
N LEU A 6 -35.66 -5.70 -11.35
CA LEU A 6 -36.05 -6.37 -10.11
C LEU A 6 -35.22 -7.62 -9.85
N LEU A 7 -34.91 -8.38 -10.90
CA LEU A 7 -34.03 -9.55 -10.81
C LEU A 7 -32.60 -9.14 -10.44
N LYS A 8 -32.06 -8.08 -11.08
CA LYS A 8 -30.75 -7.52 -10.74
C LYS A 8 -30.67 -7.12 -9.27
N LYS A 9 -31.68 -6.42 -8.76
CA LYS A 9 -31.75 -6.04 -7.34
C LYS A 9 -31.72 -7.25 -6.41
N LYS A 10 -32.55 -8.28 -6.66
CA LYS A 10 -32.56 -9.50 -5.84
C LYS A 10 -31.24 -10.26 -5.88
N CYS A 11 -30.58 -10.29 -7.05
CA CYS A 11 -29.23 -10.84 -7.17
C CYS A 11 -28.24 -10.04 -6.34
N PHE A 12 -28.27 -8.71 -6.39
CA PHE A 12 -27.43 -7.85 -5.57
C PHE A 12 -27.67 -8.03 -4.08
N ASP A 13 -28.92 -8.08 -3.62
CA ASP A 13 -29.25 -8.34 -2.22
C ASP A 13 -28.69 -9.71 -1.75
N HIS A 14 -28.73 -10.72 -2.63
CA HIS A 14 -28.16 -12.03 -2.35
C HIS A 14 -26.62 -12.03 -2.35
N ILE A 15 -26.00 -11.29 -3.28
CA ILE A 15 -24.55 -11.11 -3.35
C ILE A 15 -24.06 -10.36 -2.11
N GLU A 16 -24.74 -9.29 -1.71
CA GLU A 16 -24.42 -8.54 -0.50
C GLU A 16 -24.44 -9.44 0.74
N ALA A 17 -25.42 -10.36 0.83
CA ALA A 17 -25.47 -11.37 1.90
C ALA A 17 -24.30 -12.39 1.83
N GLN A 18 -23.83 -12.76 0.64
CA GLN A 18 -22.70 -13.70 0.45
C GLN A 18 -21.32 -13.05 0.56
N CYS A 19 -21.21 -11.75 0.29
CA CYS A 19 -20.04 -10.92 0.57
C CYS A 19 -19.70 -10.89 2.06
N TYR A 20 -20.52 -11.47 2.94
CA TYR A 20 -20.21 -11.64 4.37
C TYR A 20 -19.26 -12.80 4.70
N SER A 21 -18.77 -13.52 3.69
CA SER A 21 -17.74 -14.56 3.88
C SER A 21 -16.39 -14.10 3.33
N PHE A 22 -15.31 -14.44 4.05
CA PHE A 22 -13.95 -14.08 3.68
C PHE A 22 -13.57 -14.58 2.28
N ASP A 23 -13.88 -15.82 1.92
CA ASP A 23 -13.61 -16.34 0.56
C ASP A 23 -14.57 -15.79 -0.49
N GLY A 24 -15.78 -15.40 -0.08
CA GLY A 24 -16.80 -14.86 -0.98
C GLY A 24 -16.40 -13.51 -1.54
N ILE A 25 -15.85 -12.61 -0.72
CA ILE A 25 -15.56 -11.24 -1.15
C ILE A 25 -14.53 -11.21 -2.30
N PHE A 26 -13.52 -12.08 -2.30
CA PHE A 26 -12.52 -12.11 -3.37
C PHE A 26 -13.09 -12.66 -4.68
N LYS A 27 -13.94 -13.68 -4.61
CA LYS A 27 -14.66 -14.18 -5.79
C LYS A 27 -15.59 -13.12 -6.38
N TRP A 28 -16.27 -12.36 -5.53
CA TRP A 28 -17.15 -11.27 -5.98
C TRP A 28 -16.37 -10.08 -6.55
N CYS A 29 -15.17 -9.78 -6.04
CA CYS A 29 -14.26 -8.83 -6.68
C CYS A 29 -13.87 -9.28 -8.10
N GLU A 30 -13.43 -10.54 -8.27
CA GLU A 30 -13.10 -11.10 -9.59
C GLU A 30 -14.31 -11.02 -10.55
N TYR A 31 -15.51 -11.39 -10.08
CA TYR A 31 -16.73 -11.24 -10.89
C TYR A 31 -17.06 -9.78 -11.20
N GLY A 32 -16.83 -8.86 -10.26
CA GLY A 32 -17.02 -7.43 -10.46
C GLY A 32 -16.08 -6.86 -11.54
N ILE A 33 -14.88 -7.42 -11.68
CA ILE A 33 -13.93 -7.07 -12.75
C ILE A 33 -14.39 -7.66 -14.08
N ILE A 34 -14.71 -8.95 -14.13
CA ILE A 34 -15.13 -9.64 -15.36
C ILE A 34 -16.42 -9.05 -15.94
N TYR A 35 -17.36 -8.66 -15.09
CA TYR A 35 -18.69 -8.16 -15.46
C TYR A 35 -18.89 -6.67 -15.12
N GLU A 36 -17.82 -5.87 -15.19
CA GLU A 36 -17.83 -4.45 -14.81
C GLU A 36 -18.90 -3.65 -15.58
N ASN A 37 -19.17 -4.00 -16.84
CA ASN A 37 -20.17 -3.30 -17.66
C ASN A 37 -21.61 -3.69 -17.30
N GLU A 38 -21.83 -4.93 -16.85
CA GLU A 38 -23.13 -5.48 -16.54
C GLU A 38 -23.59 -5.18 -15.10
N CYS A 39 -22.61 -5.08 -14.20
CA CYS A 39 -22.77 -4.91 -12.75
C CYS A 39 -21.75 -3.90 -12.19
N PRO A 40 -21.78 -2.63 -12.62
CA PRO A 40 -20.78 -1.62 -12.24
C PRO A 40 -20.69 -1.40 -10.72
N ASP A 41 -21.81 -1.55 -10.01
CA ASP A 41 -21.90 -1.31 -8.56
C ASP A 41 -21.30 -2.46 -7.71
N LEU A 42 -21.06 -3.63 -8.30
CA LEU A 42 -20.59 -4.81 -7.57
C LEU A 42 -19.18 -4.61 -7.02
N LEU A 43 -18.29 -4.07 -7.85
CA LEU A 43 -16.90 -3.86 -7.46
C LEU A 43 -16.77 -2.80 -6.36
N GLU A 44 -17.56 -1.72 -6.46
CA GLU A 44 -17.64 -0.69 -5.42
C GLU A 44 -18.13 -1.27 -4.09
N LEU A 45 -19.19 -2.09 -4.11
CA LEU A 45 -19.70 -2.76 -2.92
C LEU A 45 -18.64 -3.66 -2.27
N CYS A 46 -17.95 -4.47 -3.08
CA CYS A 46 -16.91 -5.36 -2.59
C CYS A 46 -15.73 -4.58 -1.99
N PHE A 47 -15.28 -3.52 -2.65
CA PHE A 47 -14.19 -2.68 -2.15
C PHE A 47 -14.54 -1.92 -0.89
N LYS A 48 -15.75 -1.40 -0.80
CA LYS A 48 -16.24 -0.79 0.45
C LYS A 48 -16.18 -1.79 1.59
N LYS A 49 -16.73 -3.00 1.40
CA LYS A 49 -16.69 -4.06 2.40
C LYS A 49 -15.27 -4.48 2.77
N LEU A 50 -14.38 -4.59 1.78
CA LEU A 50 -12.99 -4.95 2.01
C LEU A 50 -12.25 -3.90 2.87
N SER A 51 -12.56 -2.62 2.70
CA SER A 51 -11.99 -1.53 3.52
C SER A 51 -12.56 -1.48 4.95
N GLU A 52 -13.85 -1.80 5.10
CA GLU A 52 -14.59 -1.72 6.37
C GLU A 52 -14.41 -2.95 7.27
N THR A 53 -13.86 -4.05 6.73
CA THR A 53 -13.73 -5.32 7.44
C THR A 53 -12.27 -5.73 7.63
N ALA A 54 -12.01 -6.56 8.64
CA ALA A 54 -10.67 -7.13 8.87
C ALA A 54 -10.14 -7.98 7.68
N TRP A 55 -10.97 -8.24 6.67
CA TRP A 55 -10.54 -8.92 5.45
C TRP A 55 -9.56 -8.09 4.64
N GLY A 56 -9.63 -6.75 4.71
CA GLY A 56 -8.63 -5.88 4.10
C GLY A 56 -7.22 -6.13 4.63
N SER A 57 -7.07 -6.46 5.92
CA SER A 57 -5.78 -6.86 6.50
C SER A 57 -5.42 -8.32 6.26
N GLN A 58 -6.40 -9.12 5.81
CA GLN A 58 -6.24 -10.53 5.46
C GLN A 58 -6.19 -10.75 3.94
N LEU A 59 -5.96 -9.71 3.13
CA LEU A 59 -6.01 -9.72 1.66
C LEU A 59 -5.37 -10.95 0.98
N LEU A 60 -4.35 -11.54 1.59
CA LEU A 60 -3.58 -12.67 1.05
C LEU A 60 -3.72 -13.98 1.81
N TYR A 61 -4.59 -14.06 2.82
CA TYR A 61 -4.89 -15.33 3.49
C TYR A 61 -5.92 -16.17 2.71
N CYS A 62 -6.56 -15.61 1.68
CA CYS A 62 -7.29 -16.44 0.73
C CYS A 62 -6.28 -17.33 0.00
N GLU A 63 -6.56 -18.64 -0.01
CA GLU A 63 -5.71 -19.64 -0.66
C GLU A 63 -5.18 -19.12 -2.00
N GLU A 64 -3.85 -19.20 -2.16
CA GLU A 64 -2.95 -18.55 -3.13
C GLU A 64 -3.32 -18.66 -4.63
N LYS A 65 -4.50 -19.19 -4.96
CA LYS A 65 -4.99 -19.50 -6.30
C LYS A 65 -6.01 -18.51 -6.86
N LEU A 66 -6.51 -17.54 -6.08
CA LEU A 66 -7.71 -16.78 -6.47
C LEU A 66 -7.51 -15.28 -6.74
N ILE A 67 -6.33 -14.71 -6.53
CA ILE A 67 -6.14 -13.26 -6.69
C ILE A 67 -5.26 -12.98 -7.91
N SER A 68 -5.91 -12.54 -8.99
CA SER A 68 -5.22 -12.12 -10.22
C SER A 68 -4.43 -10.82 -10.04
N ALA A 69 -3.43 -10.60 -10.88
CA ALA A 69 -2.68 -9.33 -10.91
C ALA A 69 -3.60 -8.13 -11.17
N GLU A 70 -4.60 -8.32 -12.03
CA GLU A 70 -5.64 -7.31 -12.31
C GLU A 70 -6.43 -6.98 -11.05
N MET A 71 -6.87 -7.98 -10.29
CA MET A 71 -7.56 -7.75 -9.02
C MET A 71 -6.70 -6.97 -8.02
N VAL A 72 -5.41 -7.31 -7.87
CA VAL A 72 -4.50 -6.55 -7.00
C VAL A 72 -4.34 -5.11 -7.48
N GLU A 73 -4.22 -4.89 -8.80
CA GLU A 73 -4.15 -3.54 -9.37
C GLU A 73 -5.43 -2.75 -9.12
N ARG A 74 -6.61 -3.36 -9.28
CA ARG A 74 -7.90 -2.70 -9.00
C ARG A 74 -8.07 -2.38 -7.51
N ILE A 75 -7.65 -3.26 -6.60
CA ILE A 75 -7.63 -2.95 -5.16
C ILE A 75 -6.67 -1.78 -4.87
N ALA A 76 -5.50 -1.78 -5.49
CA ALA A 76 -4.54 -0.70 -5.30
C ALA A 76 -5.06 0.63 -5.85
N LYS A 77 -5.81 0.62 -6.96
CA LYS A 77 -6.27 1.83 -7.63
C LYS A 77 -7.57 2.40 -7.04
N ASP A 78 -8.56 1.54 -6.83
CA ASP A 78 -9.96 1.96 -6.66
C ASP A 78 -10.51 1.67 -5.25
N CYS A 79 -9.89 0.76 -4.49
CA CYS A 79 -10.39 0.40 -3.16
C CYS A 79 -10.16 1.53 -2.16
N PRO A 80 -11.20 2.00 -1.44
CA PRO A 80 -11.04 3.09 -0.49
C PRO A 80 -10.10 2.69 0.64
N ARG A 81 -9.33 3.68 1.11
CA ARG A 81 -8.43 3.52 2.26
C ARG A 81 -9.13 3.93 3.52
N GLY A 82 -9.09 3.07 4.53
CA GLY A 82 -9.74 3.32 5.81
C GLY A 82 -9.92 2.04 6.60
N GLY A 83 -10.23 2.19 7.89
CA GLY A 83 -10.48 1.06 8.80
C GLY A 83 -9.32 0.06 8.82
N TYR A 84 -9.49 -1.05 8.11
CA TYR A 84 -8.57 -2.19 8.10
C TYR A 84 -7.68 -2.26 6.85
N LEU A 85 -7.99 -1.51 5.79
CA LEU A 85 -7.15 -1.42 4.59
C LEU A 85 -6.47 -0.04 4.54
N THR A 86 -5.35 0.07 5.25
CA THR A 86 -4.47 1.25 5.16
C THR A 86 -3.50 1.12 3.98
N GLU A 87 -2.87 2.22 3.57
CA GLU A 87 -1.79 2.19 2.56
C GLU A 87 -0.63 1.28 2.99
N ASP A 88 -0.32 1.27 4.29
CA ASP A 88 0.70 0.40 4.88
C ASP A 88 0.33 -1.08 4.75
N THR A 89 -0.89 -1.43 5.17
CA THR A 89 -1.40 -2.80 5.10
C THR A 89 -1.47 -3.29 3.66
N LEU A 90 -1.98 -2.46 2.75
CA LEU A 90 -2.03 -2.81 1.33
C LEU A 90 -0.63 -3.02 0.76
N PHE A 91 0.31 -2.12 1.06
CA PHE A 91 1.68 -2.22 0.55
C PHE A 91 2.36 -3.53 1.00
N VAL A 92 2.27 -3.85 2.30
CA VAL A 92 2.83 -5.10 2.85
C VAL A 92 2.23 -6.30 2.12
N LYS A 93 0.92 -6.29 1.87
CA LYS A 93 0.23 -7.35 1.14
C LYS A 93 0.69 -7.42 -0.32
N ILE A 94 0.75 -6.31 -1.05
CA ILE A 94 1.27 -6.33 -2.45
C ILE A 94 2.69 -6.88 -2.52
N PHE A 95 3.54 -6.54 -1.55
CA PHE A 95 4.91 -7.05 -1.49
C PHE A 95 4.97 -8.56 -1.21
N GLU A 96 4.15 -9.06 -0.27
CA GLU A 96 3.98 -10.50 -0.02
C GLU A 96 3.45 -11.24 -1.26
N TRP A 97 2.45 -10.70 -1.94
CA TRP A 97 1.91 -11.25 -3.19
C TRP A 97 2.99 -11.30 -4.29
N GLY A 98 3.78 -10.24 -4.43
CA GLY A 98 4.90 -10.18 -5.38
C GLY A 98 5.92 -11.30 -5.15
N LYS A 99 6.24 -11.63 -3.89
CA LYS A 99 7.11 -12.76 -3.55
C LYS A 99 6.53 -14.09 -4.02
N GLU A 100 5.24 -14.34 -3.77
CA GLU A 100 4.58 -15.57 -4.20
C GLU A 100 4.48 -15.67 -5.73
N GLN A 101 4.21 -14.56 -6.41
CA GLN A 101 4.21 -14.51 -7.87
C GLN A 101 5.58 -14.82 -8.47
N CYS A 102 6.67 -14.30 -7.89
CA CYS A 102 8.01 -14.70 -8.31
C CYS A 102 8.18 -16.23 -8.19
N LYS A 103 7.68 -16.87 -7.12
CA LYS A 103 7.77 -18.34 -6.93
C LYS A 103 7.00 -19.10 -8.01
N GLN A 104 5.79 -18.67 -8.30
CA GLN A 104 4.94 -19.28 -9.32
C GLN A 104 5.55 -19.13 -10.72
N GLN A 105 6.13 -17.97 -11.02
CA GLN A 105 6.71 -17.64 -12.33
C GLN A 105 8.18 -18.10 -12.48
N LYS A 106 8.78 -18.71 -11.45
CA LYS A 106 10.21 -19.11 -11.41
C LYS A 106 11.19 -17.96 -11.68
N VAL A 107 10.80 -16.75 -11.29
CA VAL A 107 11.64 -15.54 -11.34
C VAL A 107 12.45 -15.46 -10.04
N PRO A 108 13.69 -14.91 -10.05
CA PRO A 108 14.45 -14.69 -8.82
C PRO A 108 13.62 -13.99 -7.73
N HIS A 109 13.66 -14.52 -6.50
CA HIS A 109 12.99 -13.93 -5.32
C HIS A 109 13.78 -12.78 -4.69
N ASP A 110 14.70 -12.19 -5.45
CA ASP A 110 15.46 -11.04 -5.01
C ASP A 110 14.64 -9.74 -5.17
N SER A 111 15.15 -8.65 -4.62
CA SER A 111 14.48 -7.35 -4.65
C SER A 111 14.17 -6.89 -6.07
N ASN A 112 14.99 -7.25 -7.05
CA ASN A 112 14.79 -6.90 -8.46
C ASN A 112 13.64 -7.67 -9.10
N GLY A 113 13.54 -8.98 -8.85
CA GLY A 113 12.42 -9.78 -9.33
C GLY A 113 11.09 -9.33 -8.74
N ILE A 114 11.05 -9.09 -7.43
CA ILE A 114 9.83 -8.60 -6.76
C ILE A 114 9.44 -7.22 -7.30
N LYS A 115 10.41 -6.30 -7.40
CA LYS A 115 10.19 -4.95 -7.95
C LYS A 115 9.62 -5.00 -9.36
N HIS A 116 10.11 -5.90 -10.21
CA HIS A 116 9.57 -6.07 -11.56
C HIS A 116 8.09 -6.48 -11.56
N VAL A 117 7.72 -7.43 -10.69
CA VAL A 117 6.33 -7.93 -10.57
C VAL A 117 5.39 -6.85 -10.04
N ILE A 118 5.79 -6.10 -9.00
CA ILE A 118 4.87 -5.18 -8.32
C ILE A 118 4.90 -3.75 -8.88
N SER A 119 5.92 -3.38 -9.67
CA SER A 119 6.07 -2.03 -10.24
C SER A 119 4.81 -1.47 -10.91
N PRO A 120 4.06 -2.24 -11.73
CA PRO A 120 2.81 -1.74 -12.33
C PRO A 120 1.76 -1.32 -11.31
N ILE A 121 1.79 -1.91 -10.11
CA ILE A 121 0.83 -1.71 -9.02
C ILE A 121 1.30 -0.60 -8.08
N LEU A 122 2.62 -0.47 -7.87
CA LEU A 122 3.22 0.52 -6.96
C LEU A 122 2.81 1.97 -7.30
N LYS A 123 2.56 2.29 -8.58
CA LYS A 123 2.10 3.62 -9.02
C LYS A 123 0.78 4.07 -8.37
N HIS A 124 0.00 3.14 -7.81
CA HIS A 124 -1.27 3.41 -7.15
C HIS A 124 -1.15 3.54 -5.62
N ILE A 125 0.02 3.23 -5.06
CA ILE A 125 0.27 3.26 -3.62
C ILE A 125 0.78 4.64 -3.22
N LYS A 126 0.18 5.24 -2.19
CA LYS A 126 0.62 6.54 -1.67
C LYS A 126 1.72 6.33 -0.66
N LEU A 127 2.96 6.27 -1.13
CA LEU A 127 4.14 5.98 -0.31
C LEU A 127 4.28 6.86 0.95
N LYS A 128 3.90 8.14 0.86
CA LYS A 128 3.89 9.08 2.01
C LYS A 128 2.97 8.68 3.17
N ASN A 129 2.03 7.76 2.94
CA ASN A 129 1.06 7.29 3.94
C ASN A 129 1.42 5.90 4.51
N ILE A 130 2.56 5.32 4.08
CA ILE A 130 3.06 4.04 4.57
C ILE A 130 3.82 4.28 5.87
N SER A 131 3.68 3.41 6.86
CA SER A 131 4.32 3.59 8.17
C SER A 131 5.85 3.64 8.07
N ILE A 132 6.48 4.33 9.02
CA ILE A 132 7.94 4.36 9.17
C ILE A 132 8.54 2.95 9.27
N HIS A 133 7.79 2.00 9.86
CA HIS A 133 8.25 0.62 10.01
C HIS A 133 8.36 -0.10 8.66
N SER A 134 7.31 -0.07 7.85
CA SER A 134 7.31 -0.68 6.51
C SER A 134 8.26 0.05 5.55
N TRP A 135 8.37 1.37 5.69
CA TRP A 135 9.30 2.18 4.93
C TRP A 135 10.74 1.71 5.09
N ILE A 136 11.18 1.56 6.34
CA ILE A 136 12.55 1.15 6.69
C ILE A 136 12.81 -0.32 6.43
N ASN A 137 11.86 -1.20 6.75
CA ASN A 137 12.12 -2.64 6.72
C ASN A 137 11.86 -3.26 5.35
N ILE A 138 11.10 -2.58 4.49
CA ILE A 138 10.67 -3.14 3.21
C ILE A 138 11.01 -2.22 2.05
N ILE A 139 10.55 -0.97 2.04
CA ILE A 139 10.66 -0.10 0.84
C ILE A 139 12.11 0.25 0.54
N GLN A 140 12.79 0.80 1.55
CA GLN A 140 14.12 1.34 1.40
C GLN A 140 15.19 0.26 1.13
N PRO A 141 15.24 -0.89 1.84
CA PRO A 141 16.23 -1.93 1.58
C PRO A 141 16.06 -2.62 0.23
N ASN A 142 14.84 -2.63 -0.31
CA ASN A 142 14.52 -3.28 -1.58
C ASN A 142 14.45 -2.29 -2.75
N GLU A 143 14.83 -1.02 -2.54
CA GLU A 143 14.83 0.04 -3.56
C GLU A 143 13.51 0.12 -4.36
N LEU A 144 12.38 -0.07 -3.68
CA LEU A 144 11.06 -0.19 -4.32
C LEU A 144 10.49 1.16 -4.77
N ALA A 145 11.02 2.26 -4.25
CA ALA A 145 10.63 3.61 -4.64
C ALA A 145 11.76 4.32 -5.37
N PRO A 146 11.45 5.27 -6.28
CA PRO A 146 12.46 6.12 -6.90
C PRO A 146 13.31 6.84 -5.86
N GLN A 147 14.59 7.03 -6.15
CA GLN A 147 15.55 7.59 -5.20
C GLN A 147 15.11 8.96 -4.65
N GLU A 148 14.57 9.83 -5.51
CA GLU A 148 14.05 11.15 -5.10
C GLU A 148 12.89 11.06 -4.11
N GLU A 149 11.98 10.11 -4.31
CA GLU A 149 10.83 9.90 -3.43
C GLU A 149 11.27 9.27 -2.11
N CYS A 150 12.25 8.35 -2.19
CA CYS A 150 12.92 7.80 -1.02
C CYS A 150 13.48 8.91 -0.10
N TYR A 151 14.14 9.92 -0.68
CA TYR A 151 14.69 11.02 0.09
C TYR A 151 13.61 11.89 0.74
N LYS A 152 12.56 12.26 -0.01
CA LYS A 152 11.49 13.13 0.50
C LYS A 152 10.79 12.51 1.71
N VAL A 153 10.34 11.26 1.57
CA VAL A 153 9.61 10.57 2.65
C VAL A 153 10.53 10.30 3.85
N THR A 154 11.78 9.91 3.63
CA THR A 154 12.71 9.68 4.75
C THR A 154 13.08 10.97 5.47
N ALA A 155 13.22 12.10 4.75
CA ALA A 155 13.46 13.40 5.36
C ALA A 155 12.26 13.87 6.19
N ASP A 156 11.03 13.62 5.71
CA ASP A 156 9.82 13.93 6.48
C ASP A 156 9.71 13.06 7.73
N TYR A 157 10.06 11.77 7.65
CA TYR A 157 10.14 10.92 8.83
C TYR A 157 11.21 11.36 9.82
N ALA A 158 12.36 11.83 9.36
CA ALA A 158 13.43 12.29 10.24
C ALA A 158 13.07 13.55 11.04
N LYS A 159 12.13 14.37 10.55
CA LYS A 159 11.60 15.51 11.32
C LYS A 159 10.80 15.05 12.53
N ILE A 160 10.08 13.94 12.40
CA ILE A 160 9.14 13.45 13.40
C ILE A 160 9.80 12.42 14.32
N TYR A 161 10.66 11.56 13.77
CA TYR A 161 11.30 10.44 14.46
C TYR A 161 12.83 10.40 14.20
N PRO A 162 13.57 11.44 14.61
CA PRO A 162 15.01 11.54 14.32
C PRO A 162 15.82 10.36 14.87
N ASP A 163 15.51 9.89 16.08
CA ASP A 163 16.26 8.82 16.74
C ASP A 163 16.05 7.46 16.07
N MET A 164 14.83 7.15 15.61
CA MET A 164 14.58 5.92 14.86
C MET A 164 15.36 5.92 13.55
N ILE A 165 15.33 7.03 12.80
CA ILE A 165 16.07 7.15 11.53
C ILE A 165 17.59 7.04 11.76
N MET A 166 18.13 7.66 12.80
CA MET A 166 19.57 7.58 13.10
C MET A 166 20.02 6.16 13.47
N GLN A 167 19.21 5.38 14.18
CA GLN A 167 19.56 3.98 14.53
C GLN A 167 19.62 3.05 13.31
N LEU A 168 19.10 3.48 12.17
CA LEU A 168 18.93 2.66 10.97
C LEU A 168 19.90 3.01 9.84
N THR A 169 20.61 4.14 9.94
CA THR A 169 21.72 4.49 9.05
C THR A 169 22.75 3.37 8.86
N PRO A 170 23.11 2.51 9.83
CA PRO A 170 24.10 1.45 9.59
C PRO A 170 23.73 0.40 8.54
N LYS A 171 22.46 0.31 8.09
CA LYS A 171 21.99 -0.67 7.10
C LYS A 171 21.90 -0.13 5.66
N MET A 172 22.23 1.13 5.44
CA MET A 172 22.11 1.79 4.14
C MET A 172 23.38 1.65 3.30
N THR A 173 23.24 1.75 1.97
CA THR A 173 24.38 1.99 1.08
C THR A 173 25.07 3.31 1.47
N LYS A 174 26.39 3.38 1.28
CA LYS A 174 27.22 4.52 1.70
C LYS A 174 26.67 5.86 1.19
N ASP A 175 26.22 5.91 -0.07
CA ASP A 175 25.66 7.11 -0.68
C ASP A 175 24.32 7.53 -0.05
N SER A 176 23.45 6.56 0.26
CA SER A 176 22.19 6.81 0.95
C SER A 176 22.44 7.34 2.37
N ASN A 177 23.45 6.82 3.06
CA ASN A 177 23.85 7.26 4.39
C ASN A 177 24.39 8.69 4.43
N ASP A 178 25.27 9.03 3.50
CA ASP A 178 25.87 10.36 3.45
C ASP A 178 24.81 11.41 3.11
N MET A 179 23.88 11.09 2.22
CA MET A 179 22.78 11.98 1.85
C MET A 179 21.70 12.10 2.93
N LEU A 180 21.34 10.99 3.59
CA LEU A 180 20.42 11.02 4.73
C LEU A 180 21.02 11.79 5.89
N GLY A 181 22.28 11.51 6.24
CA GLY A 181 23.02 12.26 7.24
C GLY A 181 23.03 13.76 6.92
N ASN A 182 23.19 14.15 5.65
CA ASN A 182 23.14 15.55 5.24
C ASN A 182 21.72 16.14 5.32
N ALA A 183 20.68 15.42 4.91
CA ALA A 183 19.29 15.86 5.01
C ALA A 183 18.83 16.00 6.46
N VAL A 184 19.12 15.02 7.32
CA VAL A 184 18.81 15.05 8.76
C VAL A 184 19.58 16.19 9.44
N ARG A 185 20.89 16.33 9.16
CA ARG A 185 21.70 17.44 9.70
C ARG A 185 21.22 18.81 9.22
N ALA A 186 20.78 18.94 7.97
CA ALA A 186 20.23 20.20 7.45
C ALA A 186 18.90 20.55 8.12
N THR A 187 18.05 19.56 8.35
CA THR A 187 16.74 19.73 8.99
C THR A 187 16.90 20.09 10.48
N MET A 188 17.75 19.37 11.21
CA MET A 188 18.10 19.69 12.60
C MET A 188 18.78 21.06 12.76
N ARG A 189 19.58 21.49 11.76
CA ARG A 189 20.17 22.85 11.76
C ARG A 189 19.10 23.92 11.58
N ASN A 190 18.13 23.73 10.70
CA ASN A 190 17.06 24.73 10.49
C ASN A 190 16.16 24.90 11.71
N ASP A 191 15.87 23.82 12.46
CA ASP A 191 15.07 23.90 13.69
C ASP A 191 15.85 24.56 14.86
N MET A 192 17.18 24.44 14.90
CA MET A 192 18.00 25.14 15.90
C MET A 192 18.16 26.66 15.65
N PHE A 193 17.92 27.15 14.44
CA PHE A 193 17.98 28.59 14.12
C PHE A 193 16.62 29.30 14.17
N GLY A 194 15.50 28.57 14.32
CA GLY A 194 14.16 29.15 14.49
C GLY A 194 13.86 29.72 15.88
N TYR A 195 14.66 29.39 16.90
CA TYR A 195 14.49 29.84 18.29
C TYR A 195 15.59 30.81 18.75
N ARG A 196 15.89 31.86 17.98
CA ARG A 196 16.65 33.03 18.47
C ARG A 196 16.03 34.34 17.98
N GLY A 197 14.78 34.56 18.39
CA GLY A 197 14.05 35.80 18.08
C GLY A 197 13.21 36.28 19.25
N GLY A 198 13.82 36.57 20.41
CA GLY A 198 13.04 37.11 21.52
C GLY A 198 13.76 37.24 22.85
N GLN A 199 14.81 38.06 22.93
CA GLN A 199 15.16 38.79 24.16
C GLN A 199 16.11 39.94 23.81
N ARG A 200 15.53 41.05 23.35
CA ARG A 200 16.23 42.34 23.39
C ARG A 200 16.15 42.86 24.81
N ARG A 201 17.30 42.95 25.46
CA ARG A 201 17.53 43.77 26.65
C ARG A 201 17.04 45.20 26.39
N ARG A 202 16.14 45.70 27.23
CA ARG A 202 16.19 47.04 27.81
C ARG A 202 15.68 46.94 29.24
#